data_AF-A0A485L0F2-F1
#
_entry.id   AF-A0A485L0F2-F1
#
_cell.length_a   1.000
_cell.length_b   1.000
_cell.length_c   1.000
_cell.angle_alpha   90.00
_cell.angle_beta   90.00
_cell.angle_gamma   90.00
#
_symmetry.space_group_name_H-M   'P 1'
#
loop_
_entity.id
_entity.type
_entity.pdbx_description
1 polymer ?
#
loop_
_entity_poly.entity_id
_entity_poly.type
_entity_poly.pdbx_seq_one_letter_code
_entity_poly.pdbx_strand_id
1 'polypeptide(L)'
;MFGFFVVWNVVSVFLSSSSKDKNNATNADGNNADKWPSAPSEKWPSAPTDVTPVPITTAVNLTNETLINATLSIKKNSFKMPPFPSEAPKVPIPTAATCGITRKAKSAKETAYLTVDDGPSPSGRLFLLRALDQINQRPNAPKAYVTFMESGYNFCGYDTVSMTNLKCDPKVYEPALENQVWTIKAGHVIAAHSDTHFYDASSGFCNYVKMNKATVIEEKYKKCGTDQAADIVRGASRITEALTNESLWDTDAERALQERAIKTLWQYARLPCTNMWKVNGFETVFGLRREDGGVEGDARKATGVKLFGGKMDCKNDTKPWNVIGWDAEWRVDAKTVYDSQKEKCRVVQDIVNQFDNKWKVMNAHQDQVVLLTHDYFFADPPKAAMFRDVIVELQFLGYTIGTIDNYPL
;
A
#
# COMPACT_ATOMS: atom_id res chain seq x y z
N MET A 1 11.42 21.36 -56.12
CA MET A 1 12.75 20.72 -56.24
C MET A 1 13.55 21.08 -55.00
N PHE A 2 14.01 20.06 -54.25
CA PHE A 2 15.06 20.02 -53.20
C PHE A 2 15.01 21.10 -52.08
N GLY A 3 14.83 20.76 -50.80
CA GLY A 3 15.81 20.13 -49.88
C GLY A 3 16.73 21.20 -49.25
N PHE A 4 17.33 21.14 -48.05
CA PHE A 4 17.27 20.33 -46.83
C PHE A 4 18.35 20.96 -45.87
N PHE A 5 18.22 20.83 -44.53
CA PHE A 5 19.29 20.83 -43.47
C PHE A 5 20.20 22.09 -43.28
N VAL A 6 20.48 22.71 -42.11
CA VAL A 6 20.82 22.40 -40.68
C VAL A 6 22.25 22.86 -40.33
N VAL A 7 22.41 23.48 -39.14
CA VAL A 7 23.50 23.37 -38.11
C VAL A 7 23.88 24.72 -37.44
N TRP A 8 23.82 24.67 -36.10
CA TRP A 8 24.40 25.46 -34.98
C TRP A 8 25.67 26.34 -35.19
N ASN A 9 25.87 27.47 -34.45
CA ASN A 9 26.39 27.57 -33.05
C ASN A 9 26.89 29.00 -32.62
N VAL A 10 26.73 29.31 -31.32
CA VAL A 10 27.54 30.15 -30.38
C VAL A 10 27.76 31.66 -30.59
N VAL A 11 27.34 32.47 -29.60
CA VAL A 11 28.15 33.58 -29.03
C VAL A 11 27.98 33.64 -27.51
N SER A 12 29.12 33.65 -26.81
CA SER A 12 29.35 33.77 -25.38
C SER A 12 29.33 35.23 -24.91
N VAL A 13 28.95 35.50 -23.66
CA VAL A 13 29.44 36.68 -22.92
C VAL A 13 29.82 36.27 -21.50
N PHE A 14 31.11 36.36 -21.20
CA PHE A 14 31.67 36.48 -19.86
C PHE A 14 32.08 37.93 -19.67
N LEU A 15 31.74 38.55 -18.53
CA LEU A 15 32.60 39.53 -17.89
C LEU A 15 32.49 39.40 -16.36
N SER A 16 33.67 39.33 -15.76
CA SER A 16 34.04 38.96 -14.41
C SER A 16 34.16 40.14 -13.46
N SER A 17 34.00 39.88 -12.16
CA SER A 17 34.73 40.59 -11.10
C SER A 17 35.28 39.59 -10.08
N SER A 18 36.56 39.23 -10.29
CA SER A 18 37.54 38.65 -9.36
C SER A 18 37.75 39.55 -8.11
N SER A 19 38.33 39.18 -6.96
CA SER A 19 38.96 37.97 -6.40
C SER A 19 39.43 38.28 -4.98
N LYS A 20 39.49 37.26 -4.10
CA LYS A 20 40.63 36.88 -3.22
C LYS A 20 40.20 35.62 -2.42
N ASP A 21 40.51 34.41 -2.89
CA ASP A 21 41.72 33.58 -2.62
C ASP A 21 41.91 33.27 -1.11
N LYS A 22 42.14 32.04 -0.62
CA LYS A 22 42.59 30.75 -1.21
C LYS A 22 42.52 29.62 -0.16
N ASN A 23 42.05 28.41 -0.54
CA ASN A 23 42.83 27.15 -0.56
C ASN A 23 41.95 25.88 -0.68
N ASN A 24 42.09 25.20 -1.83
CA ASN A 24 42.18 23.75 -2.13
C ASN A 24 41.48 22.70 -1.23
N ALA A 25 40.93 21.59 -1.72
CA ALA A 25 40.65 21.03 -3.05
C ALA A 25 39.85 19.72 -2.85
N THR A 26 39.16 19.29 -3.92
CA THR A 26 38.68 17.92 -4.22
C THR A 26 37.62 17.25 -3.31
N ASN A 27 36.37 17.22 -3.78
CA ASN A 27 35.75 15.98 -4.27
C ASN A 27 34.46 16.29 -5.03
N ALA A 28 34.32 15.61 -6.17
CA ALA A 28 33.19 15.71 -7.06
C ALA A 28 32.02 14.86 -6.54
N ASP A 29 30.97 15.50 -6.05
CA ASP A 29 29.65 14.89 -5.87
C ASP A 29 28.60 15.80 -6.51
N GLY A 30 28.16 15.40 -7.70
CA GLY A 30 27.08 16.06 -8.43
C GLY A 30 25.73 15.76 -7.80
N ASN A 31 25.43 16.42 -6.68
CA ASN A 31 24.08 16.52 -6.13
C ASN A 31 23.20 17.35 -7.08
N ASN A 32 22.46 16.69 -7.97
CA ASN A 32 21.30 17.27 -8.64
C ASN A 32 20.03 16.73 -7.99
N ALA A 33 19.82 17.11 -6.72
CA ALA A 33 18.56 16.90 -5.99
C ALA A 33 17.54 18.04 -6.22
N ASP A 34 17.92 19.08 -6.98
CA ASP A 34 17.11 20.28 -7.14
C ASP A 34 16.41 20.29 -8.51
N LYS A 35 15.33 19.50 -8.67
CA LYS A 35 14.33 19.70 -9.74
C LYS A 35 13.03 18.89 -9.63
N TRP A 36 12.61 18.48 -8.43
CA TRP A 36 11.24 18.05 -8.18
C TRP A 36 10.53 19.09 -7.30
N PRO A 37 9.26 19.44 -7.58
CA PRO A 37 8.51 20.30 -6.68
C PRO A 37 8.40 19.59 -5.33
N SER A 38 9.01 20.19 -4.31
CA SER A 38 8.94 19.76 -2.92
C SER A 38 7.49 19.60 -2.50
N ALA A 39 7.10 18.39 -2.12
CA ALA A 39 5.80 18.12 -1.53
C ALA A 39 5.63 18.95 -0.25
N PRO A 40 4.45 19.54 0.02
CA PRO A 40 4.22 20.28 1.26
C PRO A 40 4.44 19.38 2.47
N SER A 41 5.17 19.89 3.45
CA SER A 41 5.38 19.26 4.76
C SER A 41 4.10 19.34 5.60
N GLU A 42 3.07 18.56 5.26
CA GLU A 42 1.85 18.46 6.06
C GLU A 42 1.78 17.12 6.80
N LYS A 43 1.45 17.21 8.10
CA LYS A 43 1.36 16.08 9.03
C LYS A 43 0.24 15.12 8.61
N TRP A 44 0.45 13.82 8.87
CA TRP A 44 -0.59 12.81 8.73
C TRP A 44 -1.82 13.18 9.59
N PRO A 45 -3.05 13.02 9.07
CA PRO A 45 -4.25 13.18 9.89
C PRO A 45 -4.29 12.10 10.98
N SER A 46 -4.66 12.49 12.19
CA SER A 46 -4.97 11.55 13.27
C SER A 46 -6.30 10.85 12.99
N ALA A 47 -6.45 9.60 13.45
CA ALA A 47 -7.71 8.87 13.38
C ALA A 47 -8.85 9.67 14.06
N PRO A 48 -10.12 9.54 13.61
CA PRO A 48 -11.24 10.25 14.20
C PRO A 48 -11.42 9.89 15.69
N THR A 49 -11.52 10.91 16.54
CA THR A 49 -11.71 10.75 18.01
C THR A 49 -13.16 10.51 18.43
N ASP A 50 -14.13 10.60 17.52
CA ASP A 50 -15.55 10.48 17.85
C ASP A 50 -16.13 9.15 17.36
N VAL A 51 -15.98 8.12 18.21
CA VAL A 51 -16.85 6.93 18.17
C VAL A 51 -17.47 6.79 19.55
N THR A 52 -18.77 7.06 19.66
CA THR A 52 -19.54 6.89 20.91
C THR A 52 -19.44 5.44 21.42
N PRO A 53 -19.03 5.21 22.67
CA PRO A 53 -18.88 3.86 23.22
C PRO A 53 -20.24 3.22 23.55
N VAL A 54 -20.40 1.96 23.15
CA VAL A 54 -21.52 1.09 23.57
C VAL A 54 -21.25 0.61 25.02
N PRO A 55 -22.28 0.45 25.89
CA PRO A 55 -22.08 0.25 27.32
C PRO A 55 -21.37 -1.07 27.67
N ILE A 56 -20.43 -1.00 28.62
CA ILE A 56 -19.60 -2.10 29.12
C ILE A 56 -20.26 -2.71 30.36
N THR A 57 -20.48 -4.03 30.36
CA THR A 57 -20.74 -4.79 31.59
C THR A 57 -19.41 -5.31 32.15
N THR A 58 -19.18 -4.97 33.42
CA THR A 58 -18.19 -5.43 34.41
C THR A 58 -17.09 -6.41 33.95
N ALA A 59 -15.85 -5.92 33.96
CA ALA A 59 -14.63 -6.67 33.70
C ALA A 59 -14.24 -7.57 34.88
N VAL A 60 -13.89 -8.83 34.57
CA VAL A 60 -13.18 -9.74 35.47
C VAL A 60 -11.69 -9.62 35.14
N ASN A 61 -10.86 -9.38 36.17
CA ASN A 61 -9.40 -9.35 36.05
C ASN A 61 -8.86 -10.76 35.73
N LEU A 62 -8.65 -11.02 34.44
CA LEU A 62 -7.84 -12.12 33.91
C LEU A 62 -6.78 -11.52 33.00
N THR A 63 -5.54 -11.99 33.09
CA THR A 63 -4.41 -11.48 32.31
C THR A 63 -4.67 -11.61 30.80
N ASN A 64 -4.50 -10.51 30.05
CA ASN A 64 -4.85 -10.40 28.63
C ASN A 64 -4.30 -11.52 27.73
N GLU A 65 -3.09 -12.03 27.98
CA GLU A 65 -2.44 -13.04 27.13
C GLU A 65 -3.15 -14.41 27.14
N THR A 66 -3.68 -14.83 28.29
CA THR A 66 -4.37 -16.11 28.45
C THR A 66 -5.75 -16.07 27.80
N LEU A 67 -6.43 -14.91 27.82
CA LEU A 67 -7.73 -14.73 27.16
C LEU A 67 -7.58 -14.68 25.64
N ILE A 68 -6.56 -14.00 25.11
CA ILE A 68 -6.30 -13.89 23.66
C ILE A 68 -6.01 -15.28 23.07
N ASN A 69 -5.10 -16.04 23.68
CA ASN A 69 -4.75 -17.38 23.20
C ASN A 69 -5.93 -18.37 23.31
N ALA A 70 -6.73 -18.31 24.38
CA ALA A 70 -7.88 -19.19 24.56
C ALA A 70 -9.07 -18.83 23.65
N THR A 71 -9.31 -17.53 23.38
CA THR A 71 -10.45 -17.09 22.54
C THR A 71 -10.15 -17.31 21.05
N LEU A 72 -8.90 -17.09 20.60
CA LEU A 72 -8.46 -17.38 19.23
C LEU A 72 -8.42 -18.88 18.91
N SER A 73 -8.06 -19.73 19.88
CA SER A 73 -8.00 -21.18 19.68
C SER A 73 -9.38 -21.85 19.64
N ILE A 74 -10.36 -21.35 20.40
CA ILE A 74 -11.72 -21.92 20.41
C ILE A 74 -12.55 -21.47 19.20
N LYS A 75 -12.33 -20.26 18.64
CA LYS A 75 -13.06 -19.78 17.45
C LYS A 75 -12.54 -20.31 16.11
N LYS A 76 -11.29 -20.80 16.06
CA LYS A 76 -10.66 -21.27 14.82
C LYS A 76 -11.30 -22.49 14.16
N ASN A 77 -12.00 -23.35 14.91
CA ASN A 77 -12.49 -24.62 14.35
C ASN A 77 -13.99 -24.60 13.97
N SER A 78 -14.68 -23.46 14.11
CA SER A 78 -16.12 -23.37 13.84
C SER A 78 -16.59 -22.06 13.19
N PHE A 79 -15.69 -21.13 12.86
CA PHE A 79 -16.06 -19.89 12.19
C PHE A 79 -16.53 -20.18 10.76
N LYS A 80 -17.83 -20.00 10.52
CA LYS A 80 -18.42 -20.06 9.19
C LYS A 80 -18.48 -18.66 8.61
N MET A 81 -17.85 -18.50 7.46
CA MET A 81 -17.79 -17.21 6.77
C MET A 81 -19.20 -16.75 6.37
N PRO A 82 -19.65 -15.54 6.75
CA PRO A 82 -20.89 -14.99 6.23
C PRO A 82 -20.80 -14.72 4.72
N PRO A 83 -21.93 -14.75 3.99
CA PRO A 83 -21.94 -14.38 2.58
C PRO A 83 -21.44 -12.95 2.39
N PHE A 84 -20.75 -12.69 1.28
CA PHE A 84 -20.30 -11.34 0.95
C PHE A 84 -21.53 -10.41 0.85
N PRO A 85 -21.58 -9.30 1.62
CA PRO A 85 -22.72 -8.42 1.62
C PRO A 85 -22.63 -7.47 0.42
N SER A 86 -22.80 -8.02 -0.79
CA SER A 86 -22.85 -7.27 -2.04
C SER A 86 -23.99 -6.23 -2.01
N GLU A 87 -23.75 -5.08 -2.62
CA GLU A 87 -24.73 -4.00 -2.71
C GLU A 87 -24.78 -3.46 -4.14
N ALA A 88 -25.99 -3.20 -4.62
CA ALA A 88 -26.21 -2.51 -5.89
C ALA A 88 -25.54 -1.12 -5.89
N PRO A 89 -25.09 -0.62 -7.05
CA PRO A 89 -24.49 0.72 -7.14
C PRO A 89 -25.45 1.81 -6.64
N LYS A 90 -25.08 2.48 -5.55
CA LYS A 90 -25.78 3.70 -5.07
C LYS A 90 -25.46 4.93 -5.93
N VAL A 91 -24.29 4.91 -6.56
CA VAL A 91 -23.84 5.88 -7.55
C VAL A 91 -23.73 5.16 -8.89
N PRO A 92 -24.32 5.69 -9.98
CA PRO A 92 -24.23 5.08 -11.31
C PRO A 92 -22.78 4.80 -11.70
N ILE A 93 -22.53 3.66 -12.34
CA ILE A 93 -21.21 3.34 -12.88
C ILE A 93 -21.04 4.12 -14.19
N PRO A 94 -19.92 4.84 -14.40
CA PRO A 94 -19.66 5.53 -15.65
C PRO A 94 -19.73 4.61 -16.87
N THR A 95 -20.37 5.08 -17.94
CA THR A 95 -20.54 4.37 -19.22
C THR A 95 -19.62 4.88 -20.33
N ALA A 96 -18.90 5.98 -20.07
CA ALA A 96 -17.88 6.54 -20.95
C ALA A 96 -16.81 7.27 -20.13
N ALA A 97 -15.67 7.59 -20.75
CA ALA A 97 -14.66 8.47 -20.17
C ALA A 97 -15.23 9.89 -19.99
N THR A 98 -14.91 10.53 -18.87
CA THR A 98 -15.50 11.81 -18.44
C THR A 98 -14.47 12.86 -18.04
N CYS A 99 -13.20 12.49 -17.93
CA CYS A 99 -12.16 13.38 -17.42
C CYS A 99 -11.49 14.27 -18.47
N GLY A 100 -11.90 14.16 -19.75
CA GLY A 100 -11.31 14.95 -20.84
C GLY A 100 -9.83 14.63 -21.12
N ILE A 101 -9.32 13.51 -20.59
CA ILE A 101 -7.93 13.10 -20.75
C ILE A 101 -7.72 12.61 -22.19
N THR A 102 -6.80 13.26 -22.91
CA THR A 102 -6.53 12.97 -24.32
C THR A 102 -5.56 11.81 -24.51
N ARG A 103 -4.67 11.55 -23.55
CA ARG A 103 -3.68 10.47 -23.61
C ARG A 103 -4.34 9.12 -23.29
N LYS A 104 -4.48 8.31 -24.33
CA LYS A 104 -4.94 6.92 -24.24
C LYS A 104 -3.75 5.97 -24.08
N ALA A 105 -4.03 4.75 -23.61
CA ALA A 105 -3.03 3.71 -23.57
C ALA A 105 -2.45 3.44 -24.97
N LYS A 106 -1.13 3.35 -25.09
CA LYS A 106 -0.44 3.09 -26.36
C LYS A 106 -0.48 1.61 -26.74
N SER A 107 -0.62 0.74 -25.74
CA SER A 107 -0.74 -0.71 -25.92
C SER A 107 -1.41 -1.35 -24.71
N ALA A 108 -1.86 -2.59 -24.85
CA ALA A 108 -2.37 -3.39 -23.72
C ALA A 108 -1.30 -3.76 -22.68
N LYS A 109 -0.02 -3.40 -22.89
CA LYS A 109 1.03 -3.57 -21.89
C LYS A 109 1.01 -2.46 -20.85
N GLU A 110 0.42 -1.30 -21.17
CA GLU A 110 0.32 -0.18 -20.24
C GLU A 110 -0.66 -0.48 -19.11
N THR A 111 -0.10 -0.92 -17.99
CA THR A 111 -0.85 -1.48 -16.85
C THR A 111 -0.74 -0.58 -15.63
N ALA A 112 -1.90 -0.23 -15.07
CA ALA A 112 -2.00 0.44 -13.77
C ALA A 112 -2.20 -0.62 -12.66
N TYR A 113 -1.30 -0.64 -11.69
CA TYR A 113 -1.38 -1.46 -10.49
C TYR A 113 -1.89 -0.60 -9.35
N LEU A 114 -3.18 -0.69 -9.07
CA LEU A 114 -3.77 0.00 -7.94
C LEU A 114 -3.46 -0.79 -6.67
N THR A 115 -2.78 -0.13 -5.73
CA THR A 115 -2.34 -0.71 -4.46
C THR A 115 -2.92 0.09 -3.30
N VAL A 116 -3.44 -0.60 -2.29
CA VAL A 116 -4.16 -0.04 -1.15
C VAL A 116 -3.50 -0.52 0.14
N ASP A 117 -2.92 0.40 0.90
CA ASP A 117 -2.13 0.08 2.10
C ASP A 117 -2.98 0.12 3.38
N ASP A 118 -2.35 -0.32 4.48
CA ASP A 118 -2.81 -0.26 5.88
C ASP A 118 -3.98 -1.15 6.28
N GLY A 119 -4.40 -2.03 5.39
CA GLY A 119 -5.61 -2.80 5.62
C GLY A 119 -5.45 -4.12 6.38
N PRO A 120 -6.55 -4.85 6.63
CA PRO A 120 -7.93 -4.49 6.30
C PRO A 120 -8.51 -3.46 7.29
N SER A 121 -8.70 -2.22 6.83
CA SER A 121 -9.29 -1.18 7.67
C SER A 121 -10.77 -1.44 7.92
N PRO A 122 -11.23 -1.37 9.17
CA PRO A 122 -12.64 -1.55 9.49
C PRO A 122 -13.53 -0.42 8.97
N SER A 123 -12.98 0.77 8.73
CA SER A 123 -13.78 1.91 8.25
C SER A 123 -14.02 1.86 6.74
N GLY A 124 -13.04 1.40 5.96
CA GLY A 124 -13.07 1.56 4.50
C GLY A 124 -13.11 0.27 3.68
N ARG A 125 -12.57 -0.85 4.19
CA ARG A 125 -12.37 -2.06 3.38
C ARG A 125 -13.66 -2.59 2.74
N LEU A 126 -14.74 -2.70 3.53
CA LEU A 126 -15.99 -3.24 3.03
C LEU A 126 -16.61 -2.38 1.92
N PHE A 127 -16.54 -1.05 2.05
CA PHE A 127 -17.04 -0.14 1.01
C PHE A 127 -16.24 -0.27 -0.28
N LEU A 128 -14.92 -0.38 -0.21
CA LEU A 128 -14.08 -0.65 -1.38
C LEU A 128 -14.43 -1.98 -2.05
N LEU A 129 -14.57 -3.06 -1.28
CA LEU A 129 -14.90 -4.37 -1.85
C LEU A 129 -16.25 -4.33 -2.57
N ARG A 130 -17.25 -3.66 -2.00
CA ARG A 130 -18.56 -3.47 -2.66
C ARG A 130 -18.42 -2.66 -3.96
N ALA A 131 -17.63 -1.60 -3.96
CA ALA A 131 -17.41 -0.79 -5.15
C ALA A 131 -16.65 -1.56 -6.25
N LEU A 132 -15.70 -2.41 -5.88
CA LEU A 132 -14.95 -3.28 -6.79
C LEU A 132 -15.81 -4.43 -7.33
N ASP A 133 -16.65 -5.03 -6.50
CA ASP A 133 -17.62 -6.04 -6.92
C ASP A 133 -18.56 -5.50 -8.00
N GLN A 134 -19.05 -4.26 -7.85
CA GLN A 134 -19.91 -3.61 -8.85
C GLN A 134 -19.29 -3.53 -10.26
N ILE A 135 -17.98 -3.23 -10.39
CA ILE A 135 -17.33 -3.21 -11.71
C ILE A 135 -17.04 -4.61 -12.24
N ASN A 136 -16.77 -5.55 -11.34
CA ASN A 136 -16.51 -6.94 -11.69
C ASN A 136 -17.79 -7.72 -11.99
N GLN A 137 -18.98 -7.22 -11.66
CA GLN A 137 -20.25 -7.80 -12.07
C GLN A 137 -20.73 -7.29 -13.44
N ARG A 138 -20.10 -6.26 -14.01
CA ARG A 138 -20.50 -5.73 -15.32
C ARG A 138 -20.32 -6.78 -16.43
N PRO A 139 -21.36 -7.01 -17.26
CA PRO A 139 -21.21 -7.87 -18.43
C PRO A 139 -20.29 -7.19 -19.45
N ASN A 140 -19.46 -7.97 -20.13
CA ASN A 140 -18.59 -7.53 -21.23
C ASN A 140 -17.55 -6.44 -20.88
N ALA A 141 -17.32 -6.16 -19.59
CA ALA A 141 -16.23 -5.30 -19.14
C ALA A 141 -15.04 -6.16 -18.66
N PRO A 142 -13.79 -5.73 -18.90
CA PRO A 142 -12.63 -6.37 -18.29
C PRO A 142 -12.76 -6.34 -16.76
N LYS A 143 -12.46 -7.47 -16.11
CA LYS A 143 -12.36 -7.51 -14.66
C LYS A 143 -11.20 -6.62 -14.21
N ALA A 144 -11.34 -6.03 -13.03
CA ALA A 144 -10.32 -5.25 -12.39
C ALA A 144 -10.08 -5.78 -10.98
N TYR A 145 -8.86 -6.22 -10.74
CA TYR A 145 -8.41 -6.66 -9.43
C TYR A 145 -7.31 -5.73 -8.95
N VAL A 146 -7.31 -5.42 -7.66
CA VAL A 146 -6.33 -4.53 -7.02
C VAL A 146 -5.52 -5.32 -6.00
N THR A 147 -4.43 -4.71 -5.55
CA THR A 147 -3.58 -5.27 -4.49
C THR A 147 -3.81 -4.54 -3.18
N PHE A 148 -3.97 -5.26 -2.08
CA PHE A 148 -3.98 -4.71 -0.74
C PHE A 148 -2.65 -5.03 -0.04
N MET A 149 -1.95 -4.00 0.45
CA MET A 149 -0.79 -4.17 1.31
C MET A 149 -1.29 -4.26 2.75
N GLU A 150 -1.29 -5.46 3.31
CA GLU A 150 -1.98 -5.78 4.55
C GLU A 150 -1.04 -5.67 5.76
N SER A 151 -1.57 -5.09 6.84
CA SER A 151 -0.89 -4.94 8.11
C SER A 151 -1.50 -5.84 9.19
N GLY A 152 -0.64 -6.53 9.94
CA GLY A 152 -1.02 -7.46 10.99
C GLY A 152 -1.79 -6.82 12.14
N TYR A 153 -1.48 -5.56 12.50
CA TYR A 153 -2.15 -4.88 13.61
C TYR A 153 -3.67 -4.83 13.47
N ASN A 154 -4.25 -4.86 12.26
CA ASN A 154 -5.70 -4.80 12.08
C ASN A 154 -6.43 -6.00 12.67
N PHE A 155 -5.75 -7.13 12.87
CA PHE A 155 -6.29 -8.29 13.60
C PHE A 155 -6.22 -8.13 15.13
N CYS A 156 -5.57 -7.07 15.61
CA CYS A 156 -5.47 -6.68 17.01
C CYS A 156 -6.26 -5.40 17.32
N GLY A 157 -6.38 -4.48 16.38
CA GLY A 157 -7.22 -3.29 16.50
C GLY A 157 -6.76 -2.22 15.53
N TYR A 158 -7.57 -1.19 15.35
CA TYR A 158 -7.41 -0.22 14.27
C TYR A 158 -7.11 1.19 14.76
N ASP A 159 -6.99 1.37 16.08
CA ASP A 159 -6.57 2.63 16.66
C ASP A 159 -5.03 2.72 16.73
N THR A 160 -4.54 3.92 17.00
CA THR A 160 -3.10 4.18 17.14
C THR A 160 -2.46 3.32 18.25
N VAL A 161 -3.20 2.91 19.27
CA VAL A 161 -2.67 2.06 20.35
C VAL A 161 -2.41 0.64 19.83
N SER A 162 -3.33 0.06 19.07
CA SER A 162 -3.15 -1.26 18.46
C SER A 162 -2.04 -1.26 17.41
N MET A 163 -1.99 -0.23 16.55
CA MET A 163 -0.92 -0.07 15.56
C MET A 163 0.46 0.00 16.23
N THR A 164 0.59 0.78 17.31
CA THR A 164 1.89 1.02 17.95
C THR A 164 2.30 -0.02 18.99
N ASN A 165 1.36 -0.57 19.76
CA ASN A 165 1.66 -1.45 20.89
C ASN A 165 1.20 -2.91 20.70
N LEU A 166 0.46 -3.22 19.63
CA LEU A 166 -0.20 -4.53 19.42
C LEU A 166 -1.05 -4.97 20.62
N LYS A 167 -1.73 -4.02 21.27
CA LYS A 167 -2.75 -4.37 22.28
C LYS A 167 -4.00 -4.84 21.55
N CYS A 168 -4.18 -6.16 21.51
CA CYS A 168 -5.24 -6.79 20.73
C CYS A 168 -6.59 -6.76 21.47
N ASP A 169 -7.63 -6.24 20.82
CA ASP A 169 -9.03 -6.41 21.15
C ASP A 169 -9.58 -7.63 20.37
N PRO A 170 -9.95 -8.72 21.05
CA PRO A 170 -10.52 -9.90 20.40
C PRO A 170 -11.75 -9.62 19.52
N LYS A 171 -12.46 -8.51 19.74
CA LYS A 171 -13.67 -8.15 18.97
C LYS A 171 -13.36 -7.71 17.54
N VAL A 172 -12.15 -7.26 17.25
CA VAL A 172 -11.78 -6.78 15.91
C VAL A 172 -11.32 -7.91 14.98
N TYR A 173 -10.98 -9.07 15.53
CA TYR A 173 -10.41 -10.18 14.77
C TYR A 173 -11.37 -10.72 13.71
N GLU A 174 -12.62 -11.00 14.08
CA GLU A 174 -13.62 -11.55 13.15
C GLU A 174 -13.91 -10.58 11.99
N PRO A 175 -14.23 -9.29 12.22
CA PRO A 175 -14.40 -8.33 11.13
C PRO A 175 -13.16 -8.18 10.22
N ALA A 176 -11.95 -8.21 10.79
CA ALA A 176 -10.71 -8.16 10.00
C ALA A 176 -10.56 -9.42 9.14
N LEU A 177 -10.80 -10.59 9.71
CA LEU A 177 -10.79 -11.87 9.00
C LEU A 177 -11.84 -11.90 7.88
N GLU A 178 -13.06 -11.46 8.15
CA GLU A 178 -14.14 -11.43 7.18
C GLU A 178 -13.77 -10.60 5.96
N ASN A 179 -13.31 -9.37 6.20
CA ASN A 179 -12.83 -8.46 5.17
C ASN A 179 -11.66 -9.05 4.38
N GLN A 180 -10.73 -9.74 5.05
CA GLN A 180 -9.59 -10.37 4.40
C GLN A 180 -10.01 -11.53 3.49
N VAL A 181 -10.90 -12.40 3.96
CA VAL A 181 -11.41 -13.55 3.20
C VAL A 181 -12.24 -13.08 2.01
N TRP A 182 -13.13 -12.11 2.18
CA TRP A 182 -13.89 -11.53 1.07
C TRP A 182 -12.98 -10.89 0.02
N THR A 183 -11.91 -10.21 0.45
CA THR A 183 -10.90 -9.65 -0.47
C THR A 183 -10.33 -10.75 -1.38
N ILE A 184 -9.93 -11.87 -0.79
CA ILE A 184 -9.31 -13.00 -1.51
C ILE A 184 -10.33 -13.72 -2.39
N LYS A 185 -11.53 -14.03 -1.87
CA LYS A 185 -12.60 -14.68 -2.63
C LYS A 185 -13.07 -13.85 -3.82
N ALA A 186 -12.99 -12.53 -3.74
CA ALA A 186 -13.27 -11.61 -4.85
C ALA A 186 -12.18 -11.61 -5.94
N GLY A 187 -11.06 -12.31 -5.74
CA GLY A 187 -9.95 -12.40 -6.70
C GLY A 187 -8.89 -11.30 -6.59
N HIS A 188 -9.02 -10.42 -5.59
CA HIS A 188 -8.00 -9.41 -5.27
C HIS A 188 -6.76 -10.06 -4.66
N VAL A 189 -5.65 -9.32 -4.70
CA VAL A 189 -4.35 -9.80 -4.24
C VAL A 189 -3.97 -9.12 -2.94
N ILE A 190 -3.22 -9.83 -2.10
CA ILE A 190 -2.68 -9.31 -0.86
C ILE A 190 -1.16 -9.42 -0.85
N ALA A 191 -0.49 -8.47 -0.20
CA ALA A 191 0.95 -8.44 -0.02
C ALA A 191 1.28 -7.87 1.38
N ALA A 192 2.52 -8.07 1.84
CA ALA A 192 2.87 -7.73 3.22
C ALA A 192 3.14 -6.23 3.39
N HIS A 193 2.59 -5.61 4.45
CA HIS A 193 2.91 -4.24 4.80
C HIS A 193 3.69 -4.10 6.11
N SER A 194 3.26 -4.74 7.20
CA SER A 194 4.00 -4.85 8.47
C SER A 194 3.15 -5.54 9.54
N ASP A 195 3.65 -5.72 10.76
CA ASP A 195 2.79 -6.02 11.92
C ASP A 195 2.36 -4.71 12.60
N THR A 196 3.22 -3.69 12.69
CA THR A 196 3.01 -2.48 13.53
C THR A 196 2.99 -1.14 12.79
N HIS A 197 3.23 -1.14 11.48
CA HIS A 197 3.39 0.07 10.65
C HIS A 197 4.55 0.99 11.08
N PHE A 198 5.35 0.62 12.09
CA PHE A 198 6.42 1.46 12.65
C PHE A 198 5.97 2.86 13.10
N TYR A 199 4.68 3.08 13.34
CA TYR A 199 4.17 4.40 13.67
C TYR A 199 4.71 4.91 15.00
N ASP A 200 5.21 6.14 15.03
CA ASP A 200 5.64 6.82 16.24
C ASP A 200 4.65 7.95 16.57
N ALA A 201 3.83 7.72 17.60
CA ALA A 201 2.82 8.68 18.05
C ALA A 201 3.39 10.05 18.46
N SER A 202 4.67 10.13 18.84
CA SER A 202 5.27 11.41 19.22
C SER A 202 5.60 12.30 18.03
N SER A 203 5.94 11.71 16.88
CA SER A 203 6.23 12.46 15.65
C SER A 203 5.03 12.51 14.71
N GLY A 204 4.14 11.54 14.80
CA GLY A 204 3.03 11.33 13.85
C GLY A 204 3.46 10.68 12.54
N PHE A 205 4.65 10.06 12.50
CA PHE A 205 5.25 9.45 11.31
C PHE A 205 5.84 8.07 11.63
N CYS A 206 6.16 7.28 10.60
CA CYS A 206 6.90 6.04 10.79
C CYS A 206 8.33 6.31 11.30
N ASN A 207 8.81 5.48 12.22
CA ASN A 207 10.17 5.52 12.73
C ASN A 207 10.74 4.10 12.93
N TYR A 208 11.57 3.69 11.99
CA TYR A 208 12.20 2.37 11.91
C TYR A 208 13.28 2.21 12.97
N VAL A 209 14.00 3.27 13.33
CA VAL A 209 15.07 3.19 14.34
C VAL A 209 14.51 3.07 15.74
N LYS A 210 13.51 3.90 16.07
CA LYS A 210 12.94 3.98 17.40
C LYS A 210 12.24 2.67 17.73
N MET A 211 11.31 2.25 16.87
CA MET A 211 10.28 1.23 17.11
C MET A 211 9.59 1.41 18.47
N ASN A 212 8.33 0.98 18.60
CA ASN A 212 7.69 1.16 19.90
C ASN A 212 8.16 0.10 20.90
N LYS A 213 8.82 0.52 21.98
CA LYS A 213 9.26 -0.39 23.06
C LYS A 213 8.09 -1.06 23.79
N ALA A 214 6.89 -0.48 23.72
CA ALA A 214 5.69 -1.04 24.30
C ALA A 214 4.94 -1.99 23.33
N THR A 215 5.51 -2.30 22.16
CA THR A 215 5.00 -3.38 21.28
C THR A 215 5.05 -4.71 22.01
N VAL A 216 3.88 -5.32 22.22
CA VAL A 216 3.73 -6.64 22.81
C VAL A 216 3.66 -7.68 21.69
N ILE A 217 4.77 -8.39 21.46
CA ILE A 217 4.80 -9.49 20.49
C ILE A 217 4.25 -10.75 21.15
N GLU A 218 3.18 -11.32 20.57
CA GLU A 218 2.64 -12.61 21.01
C GLU A 218 3.73 -13.71 20.98
N GLU A 219 3.72 -14.58 21.99
CA GLU A 219 4.77 -15.59 22.23
C GLU A 219 5.13 -16.39 20.98
N LYS A 220 4.12 -16.85 20.22
CA LYS A 220 4.29 -17.64 19.00
C LYS A 220 5.06 -16.92 17.87
N TYR A 221 5.10 -15.59 17.88
CA TYR A 221 5.80 -14.77 16.89
C TYR A 221 7.16 -14.24 17.38
N LYS A 222 7.49 -14.38 18.67
CA LYS A 222 8.79 -13.93 19.20
C LYS A 222 9.98 -14.58 18.49
N LYS A 223 9.81 -15.85 18.09
CA LYS A 223 10.83 -16.61 17.34
C LYS A 223 11.13 -16.04 15.95
N CYS A 224 10.29 -15.16 15.41
CA CYS A 224 10.50 -14.52 14.10
C CYS A 224 11.52 -13.36 14.16
N GLY A 225 11.97 -12.99 15.37
CA GLY A 225 12.85 -11.85 15.62
C GLY A 225 12.09 -10.61 16.08
N THR A 226 12.83 -9.55 16.42
CA THR A 226 12.30 -8.29 16.97
C THR A 226 12.69 -7.04 16.16
N ASP A 227 13.50 -7.19 15.13
CA ASP A 227 13.90 -6.08 14.25
C ASP A 227 12.81 -5.68 13.24
N GLN A 228 13.13 -4.69 12.40
CA GLN A 228 12.21 -4.09 11.43
C GLN A 228 11.79 -5.09 10.35
N ALA A 229 12.72 -5.91 9.84
CA ALA A 229 12.38 -6.91 8.83
C ALA A 229 11.57 -8.05 9.46
N ALA A 230 11.87 -8.41 10.70
CA ALA A 230 11.06 -9.35 11.48
C ALA A 230 9.64 -8.83 11.70
N ASP A 231 9.41 -7.51 11.82
CA ASP A 231 8.05 -6.95 11.91
C ASP A 231 7.20 -7.28 10.68
N ILE A 232 7.78 -7.16 9.47
CA ILE A 232 7.10 -7.57 8.23
C ILE A 232 6.76 -9.07 8.24
N VAL A 233 7.72 -9.90 8.68
CA VAL A 233 7.53 -11.35 8.82
C VAL A 233 6.42 -11.69 9.81
N ARG A 234 6.36 -11.00 10.96
CA ARG A 234 5.33 -11.23 11.98
C ARG A 234 3.94 -10.89 11.45
N GLY A 235 3.80 -9.76 10.75
CA GLY A 235 2.56 -9.38 10.08
C GLY A 235 2.10 -10.43 9.06
N ALA A 236 3.01 -10.86 8.18
CA ALA A 236 2.73 -11.93 7.21
C ALA A 236 2.37 -13.26 7.90
N SER A 237 3.06 -13.61 8.98
CA SER A 237 2.78 -14.82 9.78
C SER A 237 1.39 -14.78 10.40
N ARG A 238 1.01 -13.64 10.97
CA ARG A 238 -0.31 -13.42 11.57
C ARG A 238 -1.44 -13.55 10.57
N ILE A 239 -1.30 -12.93 9.41
CA ILE A 239 -2.28 -13.00 8.33
C ILE A 239 -2.34 -14.44 7.79
N THR A 240 -1.20 -15.09 7.58
CA THR A 240 -1.16 -16.50 7.14
C THR A 240 -1.92 -17.40 8.12
N GLU A 241 -1.66 -17.28 9.41
CA GLU A 241 -2.35 -18.06 10.44
C GLU A 241 -3.87 -17.83 10.41
N ALA A 242 -4.32 -16.59 10.23
CA ALA A 242 -5.74 -16.26 10.10
C ALA A 242 -6.38 -16.93 8.88
N LEU A 243 -5.66 -17.02 7.77
CA LEU A 243 -6.14 -17.57 6.49
C LEU A 243 -6.08 -19.11 6.42
N THR A 244 -5.27 -19.77 7.25
CA THR A 244 -5.09 -21.24 7.21
C THR A 244 -6.27 -22.06 7.73
N ASN A 245 -7.32 -21.44 8.24
CA ASN A 245 -8.53 -22.16 8.64
C ASN A 245 -9.28 -22.70 7.41
N GLU A 246 -9.35 -24.04 7.29
CA GLU A 246 -9.99 -24.73 6.17
C GLU A 246 -11.50 -24.43 6.06
N SER A 247 -12.19 -24.09 7.15
CA SER A 247 -13.62 -23.78 7.13
C SER A 247 -13.97 -22.46 6.41
N LEU A 248 -12.97 -21.70 5.98
CA LEU A 248 -13.14 -20.46 5.23
C LEU A 248 -13.26 -20.68 3.72
N TRP A 249 -12.83 -21.84 3.20
CA TRP A 249 -12.61 -22.08 1.77
C TRP A 249 -13.38 -23.33 1.32
N ASP A 250 -14.58 -23.11 0.78
CA ASP A 250 -15.56 -24.17 0.52
C ASP A 250 -15.22 -24.96 -0.76
N THR A 251 -14.52 -24.34 -1.72
CA THR A 251 -14.26 -24.92 -3.06
C THR A 251 -12.77 -24.96 -3.41
N ASP A 252 -12.39 -25.79 -4.37
CA ASP A 252 -10.99 -25.83 -4.88
C ASP A 252 -10.56 -24.52 -5.51
N ALA A 253 -11.48 -23.78 -6.14
CA ALA A 253 -11.20 -22.46 -6.69
C ALA A 253 -10.89 -21.45 -5.59
N GLU A 254 -11.64 -21.49 -4.48
CA GLU A 254 -11.37 -20.66 -3.30
C GLU A 254 -10.04 -21.04 -2.63
N ARG A 255 -9.72 -22.33 -2.53
CA ARG A 255 -8.41 -22.80 -2.03
C ARG A 255 -7.25 -22.33 -2.91
N ALA A 256 -7.40 -22.34 -4.24
CA ALA A 256 -6.38 -21.80 -5.14
C ALA A 256 -6.17 -20.28 -4.94
N LEU A 257 -7.24 -19.52 -4.65
CA LEU A 257 -7.15 -18.09 -4.29
C LEU A 257 -6.43 -17.89 -2.95
N GLN A 258 -6.72 -18.71 -1.94
CA GLN A 258 -6.01 -18.73 -0.66
C GLN A 258 -4.51 -19.02 -0.85
N GLU A 259 -4.16 -20.04 -1.62
CA GLU A 259 -2.76 -20.39 -1.91
C GLU A 259 -2.03 -19.25 -2.62
N ARG A 260 -2.67 -18.62 -3.61
CA ARG A 260 -2.15 -17.42 -4.28
C ARG A 260 -1.95 -16.27 -3.30
N ALA A 261 -2.91 -16.03 -2.41
CA ALA A 261 -2.84 -14.97 -1.41
C ALA A 261 -1.66 -15.18 -0.45
N ILE A 262 -1.52 -16.38 0.13
CA ILE A 262 -0.40 -16.72 1.01
C ILE A 262 0.93 -16.60 0.25
N LYS A 263 1.02 -17.17 -0.96
CA LYS A 263 2.24 -17.06 -1.77
C LYS A 263 2.63 -15.61 -2.02
N THR A 264 1.68 -14.76 -2.37
CA THR A 264 1.95 -13.35 -2.69
C THR A 264 2.36 -12.56 -1.44
N LEU A 265 1.69 -12.80 -0.31
CA LEU A 265 2.04 -12.24 1.00
C LEU A 265 3.51 -12.52 1.39
N TRP A 266 4.04 -13.69 1.03
CA TRP A 266 5.43 -14.09 1.27
C TRP A 266 6.41 -13.76 0.15
N GLN A 267 5.96 -13.13 -0.94
CA GLN A 267 6.78 -12.77 -2.11
C GLN A 267 6.85 -11.27 -2.39
N TYR A 268 5.86 -10.50 -1.95
CA TYR A 268 5.81 -9.06 -2.16
C TYR A 268 5.56 -8.34 -0.84
N ALA A 269 6.29 -7.25 -0.66
CA ALA A 269 6.14 -6.37 0.49
C ALA A 269 6.17 -4.91 0.05
N ARG A 270 5.54 -4.06 0.84
CA ARG A 270 5.76 -2.62 0.79
C ARG A 270 6.12 -2.15 2.19
N LEU A 271 7.16 -1.32 2.28
CA LEU A 271 7.58 -0.75 3.55
C LEU A 271 6.70 0.45 3.95
N PRO A 272 6.15 0.48 5.17
CA PRO A 272 5.41 1.62 5.69
C PRO A 272 6.15 2.95 5.53
N CYS A 273 5.41 3.97 5.11
CA CYS A 273 5.91 5.32 4.86
C CYS A 273 7.14 5.44 3.93
N THR A 274 7.49 4.41 3.15
CA THR A 274 8.78 4.37 2.43
C THR A 274 8.59 3.96 0.97
N ASN A 275 8.81 4.90 0.05
CA ASN A 275 8.82 4.60 -1.40
C ASN A 275 10.14 3.94 -1.79
N MET A 276 10.26 2.66 -1.41
CA MET A 276 11.43 1.84 -1.71
C MET A 276 11.09 0.82 -2.78
N TRP A 277 12.02 0.62 -3.70
CA TRP A 277 12.01 -0.51 -4.61
C TRP A 277 13.24 -1.36 -4.35
N LYS A 278 13.02 -2.65 -4.09
CA LYS A 278 14.06 -3.66 -4.07
C LYS A 278 13.56 -4.88 -4.81
N VAL A 279 13.97 -4.99 -6.06
CA VAL A 279 13.69 -6.12 -6.94
C VAL A 279 15.01 -6.65 -7.51
N ASN A 280 14.96 -7.66 -8.37
CA ASN A 280 16.19 -8.20 -8.96
C ASN A 280 16.90 -7.14 -9.81
N GLY A 281 18.20 -6.94 -9.60
CA GLY A 281 18.98 -5.96 -10.34
C GLY A 281 18.64 -4.48 -10.08
N PHE A 282 17.70 -4.17 -9.18
CA PHE A 282 17.30 -2.79 -8.89
C PHE A 282 17.08 -2.54 -7.40
N GLU A 283 17.59 -1.41 -6.92
CA GLU A 283 17.46 -0.95 -5.55
C GLU A 283 17.44 0.58 -5.50
N THR A 284 16.44 1.14 -4.84
CA THR A 284 16.35 2.58 -4.63
C THR A 284 15.37 2.93 -3.52
N VAL A 285 15.53 4.12 -2.95
CA VAL A 285 14.58 4.75 -2.03
C VAL A 285 14.35 6.17 -2.52
N PHE A 286 13.08 6.56 -2.64
CA PHE A 286 12.68 7.87 -3.14
C PHE A 286 11.76 8.61 -2.16
N GLY A 287 11.73 9.93 -2.30
CA GLY A 287 10.71 10.77 -1.64
C GLY A 287 10.74 10.75 -0.11
N LEU A 288 11.85 10.33 0.51
CA LEU A 288 12.00 10.48 1.96
C LEU A 288 11.97 11.96 2.31
N ARG A 289 11.28 12.27 3.41
CA ARG A 289 11.33 13.60 4.01
C ARG A 289 12.75 13.85 4.51
N ARG A 290 13.15 15.12 4.59
CA ARG A 290 14.49 15.49 5.06
C ARG A 290 14.78 14.94 6.46
N GLU A 291 13.78 14.93 7.32
CA GLU A 291 13.84 14.43 8.70
C GLU A 291 13.93 12.90 8.79
N ASP A 292 13.51 12.19 7.73
CA ASP A 292 13.62 10.73 7.61
C ASP A 292 14.94 10.31 6.93
N GLY A 293 15.84 11.26 6.66
CA GLY A 293 17.18 10.98 6.14
C GLY A 293 18.14 10.43 7.20
N GLY A 294 19.41 10.21 6.80
CA GLY A 294 20.44 9.70 7.71
C GLY A 294 20.08 8.31 8.25
N VAL A 295 20.23 8.11 9.57
CA VAL A 295 20.08 6.80 10.22
C VAL A 295 18.68 6.20 10.02
N GLU A 296 17.63 7.03 10.01
CA GLU A 296 16.26 6.55 9.77
C GLU A 296 16.09 6.06 8.32
N GLY A 297 16.63 6.81 7.36
CA GLY A 297 16.61 6.43 5.94
C GLY A 297 17.42 5.17 5.68
N ASP A 298 18.58 5.04 6.33
CA ASP A 298 19.43 3.85 6.26
C ASP A 298 18.72 2.62 6.85
N ALA A 299 18.01 2.77 7.97
CA ALA A 299 17.24 1.68 8.58
C ALA A 299 16.09 1.21 7.67
N ARG A 300 15.37 2.14 7.04
CA ARG A 300 14.32 1.83 6.05
C ARG A 300 14.89 1.07 4.85
N LYS A 301 16.00 1.57 4.29
CA LYS A 301 16.70 0.92 3.18
C LYS A 301 17.20 -0.47 3.56
N ALA A 302 17.88 -0.60 4.69
CA ALA A 302 18.42 -1.85 5.19
C ALA A 302 17.32 -2.90 5.43
N THR A 303 16.14 -2.46 5.89
CA THR A 303 14.97 -3.35 6.04
C THR A 303 14.58 -3.98 4.71
N GLY A 304 14.43 -3.18 3.66
CA GLY A 304 14.06 -3.71 2.34
C GLY A 304 15.15 -4.60 1.72
N VAL A 305 16.42 -4.26 1.91
CA VAL A 305 17.54 -5.12 1.47
C VAL A 305 17.52 -6.46 2.21
N LYS A 306 17.28 -6.45 3.53
CA LYS A 306 17.20 -7.67 4.34
C LYS A 306 16.06 -8.58 3.89
N LEU A 307 14.88 -8.02 3.59
CA LEU A 307 13.75 -8.77 3.04
C LEU A 307 14.08 -9.44 1.69
N PHE A 308 14.83 -8.74 0.83
CA PHE A 308 15.32 -9.29 -0.44
C PHE A 308 16.46 -10.31 -0.26
N GLY A 309 17.04 -10.43 0.93
CA GLY A 309 17.99 -11.50 1.26
C GLY A 309 17.34 -12.89 1.38
N GLY A 310 16.02 -12.95 1.53
CA GLY A 310 15.20 -14.16 1.44
C GLY A 310 15.17 -15.07 2.68
N LYS A 311 16.29 -15.27 3.38
CA LYS A 311 16.33 -16.07 4.61
C LYS A 311 15.95 -15.22 5.83
N MET A 312 14.81 -15.54 6.44
CA MET A 312 14.30 -14.93 7.66
C MET A 312 13.69 -16.01 8.56
N ASP A 313 13.75 -15.83 9.88
CA ASP A 313 13.04 -16.71 10.81
C ASP A 313 11.53 -16.67 10.53
N CYS A 314 10.80 -17.76 10.80
CA CYS A 314 9.37 -17.95 10.48
C CYS A 314 8.97 -17.94 8.99
N LYS A 315 9.88 -17.62 8.07
CA LYS A 315 9.62 -17.77 6.64
C LYS A 315 10.02 -19.17 6.19
N ASN A 316 9.05 -19.92 5.66
CA ASN A 316 9.23 -21.34 5.34
C ASN A 316 10.10 -21.62 4.10
N ASP A 317 10.42 -20.60 3.30
CA ASP A 317 11.30 -20.73 2.14
C ASP A 317 12.38 -19.64 2.12
N THR A 318 13.39 -19.81 1.26
CA THR A 318 14.52 -18.88 1.11
C THR A 318 14.30 -17.84 0.02
N LYS A 319 13.10 -17.72 -0.57
CA LYS A 319 12.86 -16.80 -1.68
C LYS A 319 12.88 -15.36 -1.19
N PRO A 320 13.41 -14.40 -1.95
CA PRO A 320 13.37 -12.99 -1.57
C PRO A 320 11.93 -12.46 -1.56
N TRP A 321 11.67 -11.48 -0.71
CA TRP A 321 10.56 -10.55 -0.93
C TRP A 321 10.98 -9.50 -1.95
N ASN A 322 10.14 -9.23 -2.93
CA ASN A 322 10.21 -8.05 -3.77
C ASN A 322 9.59 -6.88 -3.02
N VAL A 323 10.36 -5.82 -2.78
CA VAL A 323 9.86 -4.60 -2.16
C VAL A 323 9.40 -3.66 -3.26
N ILE A 324 8.11 -3.33 -3.27
CA ILE A 324 7.46 -2.54 -4.33
C ILE A 324 7.03 -1.17 -3.79
N GLY A 325 7.59 -0.11 -4.38
CA GLY A 325 7.24 1.27 -4.09
C GLY A 325 6.00 1.73 -4.86
N TRP A 326 5.95 3.01 -5.20
CA TRP A 326 4.88 3.59 -6.01
C TRP A 326 5.38 4.70 -6.93
N ASP A 327 4.60 4.97 -7.98
CA ASP A 327 4.87 5.99 -9.00
C ASP A 327 3.92 7.19 -8.87
N ALA A 328 2.68 6.94 -8.44
CA ALA A 328 1.67 7.94 -8.14
C ALA A 328 1.09 7.69 -6.75
N GLU A 329 0.68 8.75 -6.05
CA GLU A 329 0.09 8.66 -4.72
C GLU A 329 -1.25 9.39 -4.69
N TRP A 330 -2.25 8.70 -4.16
CA TRP A 330 -3.58 9.24 -3.95
C TRP A 330 -3.89 9.37 -2.46
N ARG A 331 -3.78 10.63 -2.01
CA ARG A 331 -4.33 11.09 -0.73
C ARG A 331 -5.70 11.71 -0.99
N VAL A 332 -6.74 11.13 -0.41
CA VAL A 332 -8.09 11.69 -0.50
C VAL A 332 -8.20 12.86 0.48
N ASP A 333 -8.66 14.02 -0.02
CA ASP A 333 -8.89 15.20 0.83
C ASP A 333 -9.97 14.90 1.88
N ALA A 334 -9.69 15.22 3.14
CA ALA A 334 -10.60 15.03 4.28
C ALA A 334 -11.68 16.13 4.38
N LYS A 335 -11.68 17.13 3.49
CA LYS A 335 -12.63 18.26 3.53
C LYS A 335 -14.09 17.82 3.36
N THR A 336 -14.96 18.58 4.02
CA THR A 336 -16.43 18.40 4.07
C THR A 336 -17.15 18.69 2.76
N VAL A 337 -16.57 19.51 1.87
CA VAL A 337 -17.09 19.77 0.51
C VAL A 337 -16.15 19.11 -0.48
N TYR A 338 -16.48 17.88 -0.86
CA TYR A 338 -15.64 17.01 -1.64
C TYR A 338 -16.17 16.88 -3.08
N ASP A 339 -15.43 17.43 -4.05
CA ASP A 339 -15.75 17.24 -5.48
C ASP A 339 -15.12 15.92 -5.97
N SER A 340 -15.94 14.86 -5.93
CA SER A 340 -15.52 13.53 -6.32
C SER A 340 -15.13 13.41 -7.80
N GLN A 341 -15.75 14.20 -8.68
CA GLN A 341 -15.43 14.18 -10.11
C GLN A 341 -14.07 14.84 -10.35
N LYS A 342 -13.82 15.99 -9.73
CA LYS A 342 -12.53 16.67 -9.82
C LYS A 342 -11.40 15.82 -9.24
N GLU A 343 -11.60 15.21 -8.08
CA GLU A 343 -10.57 14.32 -7.51
C GLU A 343 -10.32 13.12 -8.42
N LYS A 344 -11.38 12.42 -8.85
CA LYS A 344 -11.25 11.29 -9.78
C LYS A 344 -10.38 11.66 -10.97
N CYS A 345 -10.68 12.79 -11.62
CA CYS A 345 -9.96 13.21 -12.81
C CYS A 345 -8.52 13.64 -12.52
N ARG A 346 -8.26 14.26 -11.37
CA ARG A 346 -6.89 14.54 -10.90
C ARG A 346 -6.08 13.25 -10.79
N VAL A 347 -6.63 12.25 -10.11
CA VAL A 347 -5.93 10.97 -9.85
C VAL A 347 -5.70 10.20 -11.14
N VAL A 348 -6.69 10.13 -12.03
CA VAL A 348 -6.51 9.49 -13.34
C VAL A 348 -5.43 10.22 -14.13
N GLN A 349 -5.43 11.56 -14.14
CA GLN A 349 -4.38 12.35 -14.81
C GLN A 349 -3.00 12.09 -14.21
N ASP A 350 -2.88 12.01 -12.88
CA ASP A 350 -1.62 11.73 -12.18
C ASP A 350 -1.05 10.36 -12.57
N ILE A 351 -1.90 9.32 -12.63
CA ILE A 351 -1.52 7.98 -13.10
C ILE A 351 -1.08 8.02 -14.57
N VAL A 352 -1.90 8.64 -15.42
CA VAL A 352 -1.67 8.73 -16.86
C VAL A 352 -0.36 9.44 -17.18
N ASN A 353 -0.02 10.49 -16.43
CA ASN A 353 1.23 11.23 -16.59
C ASN A 353 2.47 10.36 -16.29
N GLN A 354 2.36 9.34 -15.43
CA GLN A 354 3.51 8.49 -15.10
C GLN A 354 3.96 7.60 -16.25
N PHE A 355 3.07 7.22 -17.17
CA PHE A 355 3.44 6.39 -18.34
C PHE A 355 4.32 7.13 -19.36
N ASP A 356 4.33 8.46 -19.33
CA ASP A 356 5.21 9.28 -20.19
C ASP A 356 6.35 9.95 -19.39
N ASN A 357 6.44 9.65 -18.09
CA ASN A 357 7.43 10.23 -17.21
C ASN A 357 8.80 9.58 -17.41
N LYS A 358 9.67 10.26 -18.16
CA LYS A 358 11.06 9.82 -18.39
C LYS A 358 11.90 9.73 -17.11
N TRP A 359 11.47 10.38 -16.04
CA TRP A 359 12.13 10.38 -14.73
C TRP A 359 11.47 9.43 -13.74
N LYS A 360 10.59 8.56 -14.23
CA LYS A 360 10.01 7.51 -13.42
C LYS A 360 11.12 6.67 -12.78
N VAL A 361 10.95 6.43 -11.48
CA VAL A 361 11.87 5.65 -10.62
C VAL A 361 12.31 4.36 -11.30
N MET A 362 11.34 3.55 -11.73
CA MET A 362 11.57 2.31 -12.48
C MET A 362 11.53 2.56 -13.98
N ASN A 363 12.57 3.20 -14.52
CA ASN A 363 12.64 3.53 -15.95
C ASN A 363 12.65 2.27 -16.86
N ALA A 364 13.05 1.10 -16.37
CA ALA A 364 12.91 -0.14 -17.15
C ALA A 364 11.44 -0.60 -17.32
N HIS A 365 10.50 -0.01 -16.56
CA HIS A 365 9.10 -0.41 -16.48
C HIS A 365 8.17 0.77 -16.84
N GLN A 366 8.47 1.45 -17.95
CA GLN A 366 7.69 2.61 -18.45
C GLN A 366 6.22 2.26 -18.74
N ASP A 367 5.95 1.03 -19.16
CA ASP A 367 4.59 0.54 -19.43
C ASP A 367 3.83 0.17 -18.14
N GLN A 368 4.38 0.39 -16.95
CA GLN A 368 3.75 0.01 -15.70
C GLN A 368 3.53 1.27 -14.87
N VAL A 369 2.48 1.37 -14.05
CA VAL A 369 2.35 2.45 -13.07
C VAL A 369 1.77 1.88 -11.79
N VAL A 370 2.45 2.07 -10.66
CA VAL A 370 1.95 1.66 -9.35
C VAL A 370 1.36 2.86 -8.62
N LEU A 371 0.07 2.79 -8.29
CA LEU A 371 -0.64 3.80 -7.51
C LEU A 371 -0.71 3.38 -6.04
N LEU A 372 -0.24 4.23 -5.12
CA LEU A 372 -0.46 4.10 -3.68
C LEU A 372 -1.75 4.83 -3.24
N THR A 373 -2.56 4.19 -2.40
CA THR A 373 -3.60 4.83 -1.57
C THR A 373 -3.86 3.99 -0.31
N HIS A 374 -4.87 4.32 0.49
CA HIS A 374 -5.19 3.59 1.73
C HIS A 374 -6.69 3.33 1.84
N ASP A 375 -7.08 2.18 2.39
CA ASP A 375 -8.50 1.79 2.42
C ASP A 375 -9.33 2.68 3.34
N TYR A 376 -8.79 3.17 4.45
CA TYR A 376 -9.48 4.08 5.37
C TYR A 376 -9.91 5.42 4.75
N PHE A 377 -9.35 5.81 3.60
CA PHE A 377 -9.83 6.99 2.87
C PHE A 377 -11.24 6.80 2.30
N PHE A 378 -11.67 5.56 2.08
CA PHE A 378 -12.90 5.21 1.38
C PHE A 378 -13.99 4.74 2.34
N ALA A 379 -14.13 5.45 3.47
CA ALA A 379 -14.99 5.09 4.59
C ALA A 379 -16.50 5.31 4.36
N ASP A 380 -16.92 5.60 3.13
CA ASP A 380 -18.32 5.79 2.76
C ASP A 380 -18.57 5.38 1.29
N PRO A 381 -19.84 5.10 0.90
CA PRO A 381 -20.15 4.67 -0.45
C PRO A 381 -19.74 5.67 -1.55
N PRO A 382 -19.93 7.00 -1.42
CA PRO A 382 -19.44 7.97 -2.41
C PRO A 382 -17.93 7.93 -2.65
N LYS A 383 -17.11 7.89 -1.59
CA LYS A 383 -15.65 7.82 -1.72
C LYS A 383 -15.23 6.49 -2.34
N ALA A 384 -15.80 5.37 -1.90
CA ALA A 384 -15.50 4.07 -2.51
C ALA A 384 -15.93 3.98 -3.99
N ALA A 385 -17.08 4.58 -4.35
CA ALA A 385 -17.52 4.67 -5.74
C ALA A 385 -16.54 5.48 -6.60
N MET A 386 -15.90 6.50 -6.05
CA MET A 386 -14.86 7.23 -6.76
C MET A 386 -13.61 6.39 -7.05
N PHE A 387 -13.17 5.52 -6.11
CA PHE A 387 -12.08 4.58 -6.38
C PHE A 387 -12.42 3.65 -7.56
N ARG A 388 -13.64 3.10 -7.54
CA ARG A 388 -14.22 2.34 -8.66
C ARG A 388 -14.21 3.14 -9.96
N ASP A 389 -14.61 4.42 -9.92
CA ASP A 389 -14.72 5.25 -11.11
C ASP A 389 -13.35 5.66 -11.68
N VAL A 390 -12.30 5.78 -10.86
CA VAL A 390 -10.91 5.91 -11.33
C VAL A 390 -10.52 4.70 -12.17
N ILE A 391 -10.80 3.48 -11.70
CA ILE A 391 -10.54 2.25 -12.44
C ILE A 391 -11.29 2.22 -13.76
N VAL A 392 -12.59 2.57 -13.74
CA VAL A 392 -13.43 2.57 -14.94
C VAL A 392 -12.94 3.59 -15.97
N GLU A 393 -12.54 4.79 -15.52
CA GLU A 393 -11.98 5.82 -16.42
C GLU A 393 -10.68 5.31 -17.08
N LEU A 394 -9.78 4.69 -16.31
CA LEU A 394 -8.55 4.09 -16.85
C LEU A 394 -8.86 3.00 -17.90
N GLN A 395 -9.83 2.12 -17.64
CA GLN A 395 -10.26 1.10 -18.60
C GLN A 395 -10.82 1.72 -19.89
N PHE A 396 -11.60 2.80 -19.81
CA PHE A 396 -12.08 3.51 -21.00
C PHE A 396 -10.96 4.19 -21.80
N LEU A 397 -9.89 4.62 -21.12
CA LEU A 397 -8.68 5.12 -21.76
C LEU A 397 -7.78 4.02 -22.33
N GLY A 398 -8.12 2.74 -22.12
CA GLY A 398 -7.45 1.57 -22.69
C GLY A 398 -6.38 0.94 -21.80
N TYR A 399 -6.20 1.40 -20.56
CA TYR A 399 -5.21 0.83 -19.64
C TYR A 399 -5.67 -0.52 -19.09
N THR A 400 -4.72 -1.43 -18.92
CA THR A 400 -4.95 -2.67 -18.18
C THR A 400 -4.87 -2.41 -16.68
N ILE A 401 -5.67 -3.12 -15.89
CA ILE A 401 -5.62 -3.05 -14.43
C ILE A 401 -4.97 -4.33 -13.92
N GLY A 402 -3.81 -4.18 -13.27
CA GLY A 402 -2.96 -5.27 -12.82
C GLY A 402 -2.92 -5.43 -11.31
N THR A 403 -2.47 -6.61 -10.88
CA THR A 403 -2.14 -6.93 -9.49
C THR A 403 -0.65 -7.19 -9.37
N ILE A 404 -0.02 -6.88 -8.23
CA ILE A 404 1.45 -6.84 -8.11
C ILE A 404 2.13 -8.18 -8.35
N ASP A 405 1.41 -9.30 -8.24
CA ASP A 405 1.93 -10.63 -8.51
C ASP A 405 2.13 -10.87 -10.01
N ASN A 406 1.61 -9.96 -10.85
CA ASN A 406 1.84 -9.84 -12.28
C ASN A 406 2.72 -8.62 -12.63
N TYR A 407 3.36 -7.99 -11.66
CA TYR A 407 4.33 -6.93 -11.93
C TYR A 407 5.59 -7.55 -12.58
N PRO A 408 6.09 -7.02 -13.70
CA PRO A 408 7.30 -7.55 -14.32
C PRO A 408 8.50 -7.28 -13.41
N LEU A 409 9.25 -8.33 -13.05
CA LEU A 409 10.42 -8.29 -12.15
C LEU A 409 11.74 -8.49 -12.87
#